data_AF-A0A1X2IXR2-F1
#
_entry.id   AF-A0A1X2IXR2-F1
#
_cell.length_a   1.000
_cell.length_b   1.000
_cell.length_c   1.000
_cell.angle_alpha   90.00
_cell.angle_beta   90.00
_cell.angle_gamma   90.00
#
_symmetry.space_group_name_H-M   'P 1'
#
loop_
_entity.id
_entity.type
_entity.pdbx_description
1 polymer ?
#
loop_
_entity_poly.entity_id
_entity_poly.type
_entity_poly.pdbx_seq_one_letter_code
_entity_poly.pdbx_strand_id
1 'polypeptide(L)'
;MDDDAYNDLDNFSDISLEQPLSPNQKYFVDQMNHHTDTTNNSLHTSLEANNTSPSHRIAVLANYVNLQLTAHGYPVPLIFDSNDENDIIKVLDCFQTVLQDITSLQKEDKEKNGTIITLQQEQEQMQATLERQQREMDKYQQEIIQAKNKERAAIEQSKKTSEDSRHVMEELSKCKNNMKHIKLQYAHETRRHELEHAKTRDRLNKMLKEKLKTNVVAMHINHSSPITELDIEPGTTPLQDERDMNKDLLKKSTDREMEARKECEDLRTAMIKMYTSVRRLVESQIEEFENSVGIRKSGREMARNMEKYKLPMDFGGSQAMEQVNMMLDTLQEEWARQITDRKVYTEEEMNEKDLALQQWQSQVTELEDTIDRMQHEHDEKEKVRLRFANGGFFDELVPTSYSELSDSESSVQDDHLEMTTHYQQLQRRAKMEQRKITEAAIELGNQRSKLEAERWAFEKSKLHEQLPDLLESTSLSSAHSKRQRTS
;
A
#
# COMPACT_ATOMS: atom_id res chain seq x y z
N MET A 1 20.84 16.04 -45.97
CA MET A 1 20.40 14.76 -46.56
C MET A 1 20.38 13.76 -45.43
N ASP A 2 19.34 13.65 -44.63
CA ASP A 2 17.97 14.11 -44.77
C ASP A 2 17.49 14.71 -43.43
N ASP A 3 16.87 15.88 -43.54
CA ASP A 3 16.01 16.49 -42.53
C ASP A 3 14.62 15.82 -42.61
N ASP A 4 13.82 16.03 -41.56
CA ASP A 4 12.39 15.71 -41.42
C ASP A 4 12.03 14.30 -40.90
N ALA A 5 11.71 14.22 -39.59
CA ALA A 5 10.46 13.64 -39.08
C ALA A 5 10.39 13.70 -37.54
N TYR A 6 9.19 14.04 -37.04
CA TYR A 6 8.72 14.00 -35.65
C TYR A 6 8.88 15.28 -34.80
N ASN A 7 8.19 16.33 -35.24
CA ASN A 7 7.27 17.05 -34.35
C ASN A 7 5.89 16.38 -34.48
N ASP A 8 5.34 15.85 -33.39
CA ASP A 8 3.90 15.76 -33.15
C ASP A 8 3.65 15.13 -31.77
N LEU A 9 2.63 15.67 -31.07
CA LEU A 9 1.98 15.19 -29.84
C LEU A 9 2.44 15.81 -28.50
N ASP A 10 2.38 17.14 -28.42
CA ASP A 10 1.78 17.82 -27.27
C ASP A 10 0.27 17.98 -27.53
N ASN A 11 -0.55 17.05 -27.03
CA ASN A 11 -1.97 17.30 -26.72
C ASN A 11 -2.57 16.04 -26.06
N PHE A 12 -2.68 15.98 -24.74
CA PHE A 12 -3.82 15.35 -24.06
C PHE A 12 -3.88 15.86 -22.61
N SER A 13 -4.74 16.86 -22.48
CA SER A 13 -5.36 17.44 -21.30
C SER A 13 -5.84 16.44 -20.25
N ASP A 14 -5.72 16.87 -18.99
CA ASP A 14 -6.77 16.88 -17.97
C ASP A 14 -7.95 15.91 -18.18
N ILE A 15 -7.95 14.82 -17.40
CA ILE A 15 -9.18 14.11 -17.07
C ILE A 15 -9.53 14.47 -15.64
N SER A 16 -10.34 15.53 -15.57
CA SER A 16 -11.06 15.99 -14.38
C SER A 16 -11.87 14.85 -13.78
N LEU A 17 -11.62 14.60 -12.49
CA LEU A 17 -12.56 13.95 -11.60
C LEU A 17 -13.83 14.81 -11.49
N GLU A 18 -14.97 14.12 -11.46
CA GLU A 18 -16.27 14.54 -10.91
C GLU A 18 -16.82 15.92 -11.26
N GLN A 19 -17.85 15.93 -12.13
CA GLN A 19 -18.93 16.91 -12.03
C GLN A 19 -20.21 16.24 -11.47
N PRO A 20 -20.98 16.98 -10.66
CA PRO A 20 -22.13 16.47 -9.92
C PRO A 20 -23.34 16.20 -10.82
N LEU A 21 -24.18 15.28 -10.36
CA LEU A 21 -25.48 14.95 -10.94
C LEU A 21 -26.31 16.22 -11.19
N SER A 22 -26.53 16.55 -12.46
CA SER A 22 -27.43 17.62 -12.86
C SER A 22 -28.89 17.12 -12.86
N PRO A 23 -29.84 17.89 -12.30
CA PRO A 23 -31.25 17.52 -12.18
C PRO A 23 -31.97 17.72 -13.50
N ASN A 24 -31.91 16.76 -14.43
CA ASN A 24 -32.62 16.86 -15.72
C ASN A 24 -33.28 15.57 -16.21
N GLN A 25 -33.72 14.68 -15.31
CA GLN A 25 -34.62 13.56 -15.63
C GLN A 25 -36.09 13.86 -15.31
N LYS A 26 -36.54 15.09 -15.57
CA LYS A 26 -37.96 15.46 -15.47
C LYS A 26 -38.58 16.09 -16.73
N TYR A 27 -37.85 16.13 -17.85
CA TYR A 27 -38.32 16.80 -19.08
C TYR A 27 -38.05 16.04 -20.38
N PHE A 28 -37.95 14.71 -20.35
CA PHE A 28 -37.78 13.92 -21.58
C PHE A 28 -38.97 12.99 -21.92
N VAL A 29 -40.00 12.96 -21.07
CA VAL A 29 -41.25 12.23 -21.36
C VAL A 29 -42.34 13.15 -21.96
N ASP A 30 -42.17 14.48 -21.88
CA ASP A 30 -43.15 15.45 -22.39
C ASP A 30 -42.83 16.03 -23.79
N GLN A 31 -41.75 15.61 -24.45
CA GLN A 31 -41.37 16.14 -25.77
C GLN A 31 -41.54 15.19 -26.97
N MET A 32 -42.12 13.99 -26.77
CA MET A 32 -42.53 13.12 -27.89
C MET A 32 -44.05 13.17 -28.16
N ASN A 33 -44.81 14.01 -27.46
CA ASN A 33 -46.26 14.17 -27.64
C ASN A 33 -46.68 15.43 -28.43
N HIS A 34 -45.74 16.18 -29.00
CA HIS A 34 -46.05 17.39 -29.75
C HIS A 34 -45.30 17.45 -31.08
N HIS A 35 -45.67 16.60 -32.04
CA HIS A 35 -45.53 16.89 -33.48
C HIS A 35 -46.25 15.84 -34.36
N THR A 36 -47.58 15.83 -34.33
CA THR A 36 -48.43 15.53 -35.52
C THR A 36 -49.80 16.20 -35.36
N ASP A 37 -49.83 17.52 -35.20
CA ASP A 37 -51.07 18.28 -35.43
C ASP A 37 -50.66 19.57 -36.12
N THR A 38 -50.85 19.61 -37.43
CA THR A 38 -51.26 20.77 -38.25
C THR A 38 -51.05 20.39 -39.72
N THR A 39 -52.04 19.74 -40.32
CA THR A 39 -52.58 20.09 -41.66
C THR A 39 -53.71 19.12 -42.04
N ASN A 40 -54.93 19.66 -42.04
CA ASN A 40 -55.89 19.55 -43.14
C ASN A 40 -56.46 18.18 -43.51
N ASN A 41 -57.60 17.83 -42.89
CA ASN A 41 -58.93 17.99 -43.49
C ASN A 41 -59.89 17.01 -42.83
N SER A 42 -60.38 17.38 -41.64
CA SER A 42 -61.62 16.83 -41.13
C SER A 42 -62.77 17.46 -41.92
N LEU A 43 -63.03 16.94 -43.11
CA LEU A 43 -64.34 17.04 -43.75
C LEU A 43 -65.25 16.06 -43.00
N HIS A 44 -65.60 16.42 -41.78
CA HIS A 44 -66.86 16.00 -41.19
C HIS A 44 -67.95 16.68 -42.04
N THR A 45 -68.31 16.06 -43.16
CA THR A 45 -69.65 16.22 -43.71
C THR A 45 -70.59 15.58 -42.70
N SER A 46 -70.94 16.34 -41.67
CA SER A 46 -72.24 16.21 -41.02
C SER A 46 -73.27 16.37 -42.14
N LEU A 47 -73.72 15.24 -42.68
CA LEU A 47 -74.98 15.15 -43.39
C LEU A 47 -76.06 15.50 -42.38
N GLU A 48 -76.28 16.81 -42.19
CA GLU A 48 -77.58 17.34 -41.83
C GLU A 48 -78.51 16.98 -43.00
N ALA A 49 -79.01 15.76 -42.96
CA ALA A 49 -80.18 15.36 -43.71
C ALA A 49 -81.33 16.20 -43.18
N ASN A 50 -81.65 17.31 -43.87
CA ASN A 50 -82.97 17.91 -43.95
C ASN A 50 -82.94 18.99 -45.04
N ASN A 51 -83.25 18.60 -46.30
CA ASN A 51 -83.62 19.44 -47.47
C ASN A 51 -82.67 19.55 -48.70
N THR A 52 -81.88 18.52 -49.05
CA THR A 52 -81.23 18.47 -50.38
C THR A 52 -81.78 17.35 -51.27
N SER A 53 -81.98 17.64 -52.56
CA SER A 53 -82.42 16.68 -53.59
C SER A 53 -81.57 15.39 -53.58
N PRO A 54 -82.17 14.20 -53.70
CA PRO A 54 -81.46 12.91 -53.69
C PRO A 54 -80.33 12.84 -54.74
N SER A 55 -80.53 13.45 -55.91
CA SER A 55 -79.54 13.48 -56.98
C SER A 55 -78.28 14.29 -56.62
N HIS A 56 -78.38 15.31 -55.75
CA HIS A 56 -77.21 16.05 -55.26
C HIS A 56 -76.41 15.24 -54.24
N ARG A 57 -77.09 14.49 -53.38
CA ARG A 57 -76.46 13.59 -52.39
C ARG A 57 -75.66 12.47 -53.08
N ILE A 58 -76.22 11.89 -54.15
CA ILE A 58 -75.53 10.87 -54.97
C ILE A 58 -74.25 11.43 -55.61
N ALA A 59 -74.30 12.62 -56.20
CA ALA A 59 -73.14 13.22 -56.86
C ALA A 59 -71.97 13.51 -55.88
N VAL A 60 -72.28 13.97 -54.66
CA VAL A 60 -71.27 14.23 -53.62
C VAL A 60 -70.66 12.93 -53.11
N LEU A 61 -71.48 11.93 -52.79
CA LEU A 61 -71.02 10.61 -52.33
C LEU A 61 -70.20 9.87 -53.39
N ALA A 62 -70.66 9.86 -54.64
CA ALA A 62 -69.94 9.23 -55.75
C ALA A 62 -68.58 9.87 -56.01
N ASN A 63 -68.48 11.20 -55.96
CA ASN A 63 -67.20 11.90 -56.09
C ASN A 63 -66.25 11.59 -54.92
N TYR A 64 -66.77 11.55 -53.70
CA TYR A 64 -65.96 11.19 -52.53
C TYR A 64 -65.44 9.76 -52.60
N VAL A 65 -66.30 8.79 -52.93
CA VAL A 65 -65.93 7.38 -53.08
C VAL A 65 -64.93 7.20 -54.24
N ASN A 66 -65.14 7.84 -55.40
CA ASN A 66 -64.20 7.78 -56.52
C ASN A 66 -62.82 8.37 -56.17
N LEU A 67 -62.77 9.46 -55.40
CA LEU A 67 -61.51 10.05 -54.95
C LEU A 67 -60.75 9.10 -54.01
N GLN A 68 -61.45 8.47 -53.07
CA GLN A 68 -60.87 7.50 -52.15
C GLN A 68 -60.42 6.23 -52.88
N LEU A 69 -61.24 5.69 -53.79
CA LEU A 69 -60.86 4.56 -54.64
C LEU A 69 -59.60 4.87 -55.46
N THR A 70 -59.50 6.08 -56.02
CA THR A 70 -58.31 6.53 -56.75
C THR A 70 -57.08 6.58 -55.84
N ALA A 71 -57.22 7.09 -54.61
CA ALA A 71 -56.13 7.12 -53.63
C ALA A 71 -55.66 5.71 -53.22
N HIS A 72 -56.56 4.73 -53.23
CA HIS A 72 -56.26 3.31 -52.99
C HIS A 72 -55.82 2.54 -54.26
N GLY A 73 -55.66 3.21 -55.41
CA GLY A 73 -55.14 2.60 -56.64
C GLY A 73 -56.21 2.06 -57.61
N TYR A 74 -57.48 2.42 -57.42
CA TYR A 74 -58.61 2.08 -58.29
C TYR A 74 -59.14 3.33 -59.02
N PRO A 75 -58.56 3.71 -60.17
CA PRO A 75 -58.88 4.97 -60.85
C PRO A 75 -60.16 4.93 -61.71
N VAL A 76 -60.91 3.82 -61.69
CA VAL A 76 -62.10 3.65 -62.53
C VAL A 76 -63.31 4.31 -61.84
N PRO A 77 -63.96 5.31 -62.46
CA PRO A 77 -65.12 5.96 -61.87
C PRO A 77 -66.30 4.99 -61.82
N LEU A 78 -67.02 5.00 -60.70
CA LEU A 78 -68.24 4.22 -60.52
C LEU A 78 -69.32 4.68 -61.52
N ILE A 79 -69.86 3.72 -62.28
CA ILE A 79 -71.00 3.91 -63.18
C ILE A 79 -72.16 3.12 -62.60
N PHE A 80 -73.31 3.78 -62.40
CA PHE A 80 -74.51 3.18 -61.84
C PHE A 80 -75.58 3.03 -62.93
N ASP A 81 -75.94 1.79 -63.27
CA ASP A 81 -76.94 1.47 -64.30
C ASP A 81 -78.37 1.28 -63.72
N SER A 82 -78.57 1.56 -62.43
CA SER A 82 -79.87 1.41 -61.74
C SER A 82 -80.76 2.66 -61.90
N ASN A 83 -82.06 2.46 -62.10
CA ASN A 83 -83.06 3.54 -62.10
C ASN A 83 -83.56 3.91 -60.70
N ASP A 84 -83.20 3.16 -59.65
CA ASP A 84 -83.59 3.45 -58.27
C ASP A 84 -82.48 4.20 -57.53
N GLU A 85 -82.73 5.48 -57.25
CA GLU A 85 -81.82 6.36 -56.50
C GLU A 85 -81.49 5.81 -55.10
N ASN A 86 -82.39 5.05 -54.47
CA ASN A 86 -82.14 4.47 -53.14
C ASN A 86 -81.11 3.34 -53.19
N ASP A 87 -81.10 2.54 -54.25
CA ASP A 87 -80.15 1.44 -54.40
C ASP A 87 -78.75 1.97 -54.72
N ILE A 88 -78.64 3.04 -55.51
CA ILE A 88 -77.37 3.76 -55.74
C ILE A 88 -76.80 4.29 -54.42
N ILE A 89 -77.65 4.90 -53.57
CA ILE A 89 -77.23 5.40 -52.26
C ILE A 89 -76.75 4.27 -51.34
N LYS A 90 -77.47 3.14 -51.28
CA LYS A 90 -77.04 1.97 -50.47
C LYS A 90 -75.69 1.41 -50.93
N VAL A 91 -75.45 1.34 -52.24
CA VAL A 91 -74.17 0.88 -52.80
C VAL A 91 -73.05 1.86 -52.44
N LEU A 92 -73.29 3.16 -52.56
CA LEU A 92 -72.33 4.20 -52.16
C LEU A 92 -72.03 4.17 -50.66
N ASP A 93 -73.04 4.03 -49.81
CA ASP A 93 -72.89 3.90 -48.36
C ASP A 93 -72.10 2.61 -48.00
N CYS A 94 -72.31 1.52 -48.74
CA CYS A 94 -71.53 0.29 -48.60
C CYS A 94 -70.05 0.50 -48.97
N PHE A 95 -69.76 1.12 -50.12
CA PHE A 95 -68.38 1.47 -50.51
C PHE A 95 -67.73 2.39 -49.49
N GLN A 96 -68.45 3.38 -48.98
CA GLN A 96 -67.94 4.28 -47.96
C GLN A 96 -67.59 3.54 -46.66
N THR A 97 -68.44 2.62 -46.22
CA THR A 97 -68.19 1.80 -45.02
C THR A 97 -66.94 0.93 -45.21
N VAL A 98 -66.83 0.24 -46.36
CA VAL A 98 -65.66 -0.59 -46.67
C VAL A 98 -64.37 0.23 -46.73
N LEU A 99 -64.40 1.42 -47.35
CA LEU A 99 -63.23 2.30 -47.42
C LEU A 99 -62.85 2.83 -46.04
N GLN A 100 -63.83 3.19 -45.19
CA GLN A 100 -63.57 3.57 -43.81
C GLN A 100 -62.92 2.42 -43.03
N ASP A 101 -63.42 1.19 -43.17
CA ASP A 101 -62.84 0.01 -42.54
C ASP A 101 -61.39 -0.23 -43.01
N ILE A 102 -61.11 -0.12 -44.31
CA ILE A 102 -59.75 -0.24 -44.86
C ILE A 102 -58.83 0.82 -44.25
N THR A 103 -59.27 2.08 -44.18
CA THR A 103 -58.44 3.14 -43.57
C THR A 103 -58.20 2.93 -42.08
N SER A 104 -59.20 2.41 -41.36
CA SER A 104 -59.09 2.04 -39.95
C SER A 104 -58.06 0.92 -39.75
N LEU A 105 -58.15 -0.15 -40.55
CA LEU A 105 -57.19 -1.26 -40.54
C LEU A 105 -55.77 -0.80 -40.87
N GLN A 106 -55.60 0.07 -41.86
CA GLN A 106 -54.28 0.63 -42.18
C GLN A 106 -53.69 1.48 -41.06
N LYS A 107 -54.54 2.20 -40.32
CA LYS A 107 -54.11 2.96 -39.15
C LYS A 107 -53.67 2.02 -38.02
N GLU A 108 -54.46 0.98 -37.75
CA GLU A 108 -54.14 -0.03 -36.74
C GLU A 108 -52.84 -0.78 -37.09
N ASP A 109 -52.63 -1.15 -38.35
CA ASP A 109 -51.40 -1.79 -38.81
C ASP A 109 -50.18 -0.86 -38.67
N LYS A 110 -50.33 0.43 -38.98
CA LYS A 110 -49.25 1.42 -38.76
C LYS A 110 -48.90 1.57 -37.28
N GLU A 111 -49.91 1.59 -36.42
CA GLU A 111 -49.72 1.69 -34.97
C GLU A 111 -49.04 0.43 -34.41
N LYS A 112 -49.50 -0.76 -34.82
CA LYS A 112 -48.84 -2.05 -34.48
C LYS A 112 -47.41 -2.12 -35.00
N ASN A 113 -47.16 -1.66 -36.23
CA ASN A 113 -45.80 -1.67 -36.77
C ASN A 113 -44.90 -0.67 -36.03
N GLY A 114 -45.45 0.48 -35.63
CA GLY A 114 -44.77 1.44 -34.76
C GLY A 114 -44.36 0.82 -33.42
N THR A 115 -45.28 0.12 -32.75
CA THR A 115 -44.98 -0.55 -31.47
C THR A 115 -44.00 -1.70 -31.61
N ILE A 116 -44.03 -2.45 -32.72
CA ILE A 116 -43.03 -3.50 -33.00
C ILE A 116 -41.63 -2.88 -33.12
N ILE A 117 -41.49 -1.77 -33.84
CA ILE A 117 -40.19 -1.10 -34.02
C ILE A 117 -39.66 -0.58 -32.68
N THR A 118 -40.52 0.05 -31.85
CA THR A 118 -40.08 0.55 -30.54
C THR A 118 -39.66 -0.60 -29.63
N LEU A 119 -40.42 -1.70 -29.60
CA LEU A 119 -40.06 -2.88 -28.81
C LEU A 119 -38.75 -3.54 -29.27
N GLN A 120 -38.49 -3.57 -30.58
CA GLN A 120 -37.22 -4.05 -31.12
C GLN A 120 -36.04 -3.18 -30.67
N GLN A 121 -36.20 -1.85 -30.72
CA GLN A 121 -35.17 -0.93 -30.25
C GLN A 121 -34.91 -1.06 -28.74
N GLU A 122 -35.96 -1.19 -27.94
CA GLU A 122 -35.85 -1.42 -26.49
C GLU A 122 -35.16 -2.78 -26.21
N GLN A 123 -35.50 -3.82 -26.96
CA GLN A 123 -34.87 -5.13 -26.83
C GLN A 123 -33.37 -5.06 -27.16
N GLU A 124 -32.98 -4.39 -28.25
CA GLU A 124 -31.57 -4.20 -28.62
C GLU A 124 -30.81 -3.40 -27.55
N GLN A 125 -31.42 -2.34 -27.02
CA GLN A 125 -30.81 -1.54 -25.95
C GLN A 125 -30.63 -2.33 -24.65
N MET A 126 -31.64 -3.12 -24.26
CA MET A 126 -31.54 -4.01 -23.11
C MET A 126 -30.45 -5.08 -23.31
N GLN A 127 -30.39 -5.68 -24.50
CA GLN A 127 -29.37 -6.67 -24.85
C GLN A 127 -27.95 -6.08 -24.76
N ALA A 128 -27.73 -4.88 -25.32
CA ALA A 128 -26.44 -4.20 -25.23
C ALA A 128 -26.04 -3.88 -23.78
N THR A 129 -27.01 -3.50 -22.95
CA THR A 129 -26.79 -3.23 -21.52
C THR A 129 -26.42 -4.52 -20.77
N LEU A 130 -27.10 -5.62 -21.05
CA LEU A 130 -26.82 -6.94 -20.48
C LEU A 130 -25.40 -7.41 -20.85
N GLU A 131 -25.00 -7.29 -22.12
CA GLU A 131 -23.65 -7.64 -22.57
C GLU A 131 -22.55 -6.77 -21.94
N ARG A 132 -22.85 -5.50 -21.66
CA ARG A 132 -21.94 -4.63 -20.93
C ARG A 132 -21.81 -5.08 -19.47
N GLN A 133 -22.91 -5.33 -18.79
CA GLN A 133 -22.90 -5.81 -17.40
C GLN A 133 -22.19 -7.16 -17.29
N GLN A 134 -22.37 -8.07 -18.25
CA GLN A 134 -21.66 -9.35 -18.28
C GLN A 134 -20.14 -9.15 -18.39
N ARG A 135 -19.68 -8.24 -19.25
CA ARG A 135 -18.24 -7.91 -19.37
C ARG A 135 -17.67 -7.30 -18.09
N GLU A 136 -18.44 -6.44 -17.42
CA GLU A 136 -18.04 -5.87 -16.12
C GLU A 136 -17.95 -6.96 -15.03
N MET A 137 -18.91 -7.89 -15.00
CA MET A 137 -18.87 -9.05 -14.09
C MET A 137 -17.64 -9.93 -14.31
N ASP A 138 -17.31 -10.25 -15.56
CA ASP A 138 -16.14 -11.05 -15.89
C ASP A 138 -14.84 -10.34 -15.47
N LYS A 139 -14.78 -9.01 -15.64
CA LYS A 139 -13.66 -8.18 -15.17
C LYS A 139 -13.51 -8.25 -13.64
N TYR A 140 -14.59 -8.02 -12.88
CA TYR A 140 -14.54 -8.12 -11.41
C TYR A 140 -14.17 -9.52 -10.94
N GLN A 141 -14.60 -10.56 -11.64
CA GLN A 141 -14.23 -11.94 -11.32
C GLN A 141 -12.73 -12.20 -11.51
N GLN A 142 -12.12 -11.65 -12.57
CA GLN A 142 -10.66 -11.70 -12.75
C GLN A 142 -9.91 -10.93 -11.66
N GLU A 143 -10.39 -9.75 -11.28
CA GLU A 143 -9.80 -8.95 -10.19
C GLU A 143 -9.87 -9.68 -8.84
N ILE A 144 -10.99 -10.35 -8.53
CA ILE A 144 -11.13 -11.20 -7.34
C ILE A 144 -10.11 -12.34 -7.34
N ILE A 145 -9.90 -13.00 -8.48
CA ILE A 145 -8.90 -14.08 -8.59
C ILE A 145 -7.49 -13.52 -8.36
N GLN A 146 -7.17 -12.37 -8.95
CA GLN A 146 -5.87 -11.73 -8.76
C GLN A 146 -5.65 -11.33 -7.29
N ALA A 147 -6.66 -10.74 -6.63
CA ALA A 147 -6.60 -10.37 -5.21
C ALA A 147 -6.39 -11.60 -4.33
N LYS A 148 -7.12 -12.70 -4.56
CA LYS A 148 -6.93 -13.97 -3.82
C LYS A 148 -5.53 -14.56 -4.00
N ASN A 149 -4.94 -14.43 -5.19
CA ASN A 149 -3.57 -14.91 -5.42
C ASN A 149 -2.55 -14.05 -4.65
N LYS A 150 -2.73 -12.73 -4.62
CA LYS A 150 -1.89 -11.82 -3.82
C LYS A 150 -2.02 -12.10 -2.33
N GLU A 151 -3.25 -12.32 -1.84
CA GLU A 151 -3.52 -12.68 -0.45
C GLU A 151 -2.80 -13.98 -0.06
N ARG A 152 -2.88 -15.04 -0.88
CA ARG A 152 -2.17 -16.30 -0.62
C ARG A 152 -0.65 -16.12 -0.57
N ALA A 153 -0.09 -15.32 -1.47
CA ALA A 153 1.35 -15.03 -1.48
C ALA A 153 1.78 -14.28 -0.20
N ALA A 154 0.99 -13.29 0.23
CA ALA A 154 1.25 -12.53 1.46
C ALA A 154 1.14 -13.41 2.72
N ILE A 155 0.15 -14.32 2.77
CA ILE A 155 0.00 -15.29 3.88
C ILE A 155 1.23 -16.20 3.97
N GLU A 156 1.70 -16.75 2.85
CA GLU A 156 2.87 -17.63 2.83
C GLU A 156 4.14 -16.88 3.25
N GLN A 157 4.32 -15.65 2.78
CA GLN A 157 5.44 -14.80 3.18
C GLN A 157 5.40 -14.48 4.68
N SER A 158 4.23 -14.11 5.20
CA SER A 158 4.02 -13.85 6.63
C SER A 158 4.37 -15.08 7.47
N LYS A 159 3.89 -16.26 7.07
CA LYS A 159 4.20 -17.53 7.74
C LYS A 159 5.71 -17.80 7.76
N LYS A 160 6.39 -17.64 6.63
CA LYS A 160 7.85 -17.79 6.55
C LYS A 160 8.59 -16.83 7.51
N THR A 161 8.22 -15.55 7.52
CA THR A 161 8.85 -14.57 8.42
C THR A 161 8.60 -14.86 9.90
N SER A 162 7.45 -15.44 10.23
CA SER A 162 7.12 -15.89 11.59
C SER A 162 7.97 -17.09 12.01
N GLU A 163 8.16 -18.06 11.12
CA GLU A 163 9.03 -19.22 11.35
C GLU A 163 10.50 -18.79 11.52
N ASP A 164 10.99 -17.89 10.67
CA ASP A 164 12.34 -17.31 10.77
C ASP A 164 12.52 -16.56 12.10
N SER A 165 11.54 -15.77 12.50
CA SER A 165 11.55 -15.05 13.78
C SER A 165 11.58 -16.00 14.98
N ARG A 166 10.80 -17.09 14.92
CA ARG A 166 10.81 -18.13 15.96
C ARG A 166 12.18 -18.79 16.06
N HIS A 167 12.81 -19.13 14.93
CA HIS A 167 14.15 -19.71 14.90
C HIS A 167 15.19 -18.76 15.51
N VAL A 168 15.15 -17.47 15.17
CA VAL A 168 16.06 -16.47 15.77
C VAL A 168 15.85 -16.35 17.28
N MET A 169 14.60 -16.37 17.76
CA MET A 169 14.31 -16.35 19.20
C MET A 169 14.86 -17.59 19.92
N GLU A 170 14.74 -18.78 19.31
CA GLU A 170 15.29 -20.02 19.86
C GLU A 170 16.82 -19.96 19.96
N GLU A 171 17.51 -19.49 18.91
CA GLU A 171 18.97 -19.32 18.90
C GLU A 171 19.43 -18.25 19.90
N LEU A 172 18.71 -17.14 20.02
CA LEU A 172 19.00 -16.10 21.01
C LEU A 172 18.84 -16.64 22.44
N SER A 173 17.82 -17.46 22.69
CA SER A 173 17.62 -18.13 23.98
C SER A 173 18.76 -19.10 24.30
N LYS A 174 19.18 -19.92 23.33
CA LYS A 174 20.35 -20.82 23.46
C LYS A 174 21.62 -20.04 23.77
N CYS A 175 21.90 -18.97 23.02
CA CYS A 175 23.07 -18.11 23.24
C CYS A 175 23.04 -17.46 24.63
N LYS A 176 21.89 -16.95 25.07
CA LYS A 176 21.70 -16.38 26.41
C LYS A 176 21.97 -17.41 27.51
N ASN A 177 21.52 -18.65 27.34
CA ASN A 177 21.78 -19.72 28.30
C ASN A 177 23.26 -20.12 28.29
N ASN A 178 23.88 -20.27 27.11
CA ASN A 178 25.31 -20.53 26.98
C ASN A 178 26.15 -19.45 27.68
N MET A 179 25.84 -18.17 27.45
CA MET A 179 26.50 -17.04 28.11
C MET A 179 26.38 -17.11 29.64
N LYS A 180 25.22 -17.51 30.18
CA LYS A 180 25.05 -17.70 31.64
C LYS A 180 25.93 -18.84 32.16
N HIS A 181 25.99 -19.97 31.44
CA HIS A 181 26.86 -21.10 31.81
C HIS A 181 28.33 -20.71 31.80
N ILE A 182 28.80 -20.01 30.75
CA ILE A 182 30.16 -19.51 30.64
C ILE A 182 30.49 -18.57 31.81
N LYS A 183 29.62 -17.59 32.12
CA LYS A 183 29.81 -16.68 33.27
C LYS A 183 29.92 -17.44 34.59
N LEU A 184 29.08 -18.44 34.80
CA LEU A 184 29.12 -19.27 36.00
C LEU A 184 30.43 -20.07 36.10
N GLN A 185 30.89 -20.64 34.98
CA GLN A 185 32.15 -21.37 34.90
C GLN A 185 33.36 -20.48 35.19
N TYR A 186 33.43 -19.29 34.58
CA TYR A 186 34.49 -18.33 34.85
C TYR A 186 34.50 -17.88 36.32
N ALA A 187 33.32 -17.60 36.90
CA ALA A 187 33.22 -17.23 38.31
C ALA A 187 33.72 -18.36 39.23
N HIS A 188 33.44 -19.62 38.90
CA HIS A 188 33.96 -20.77 39.64
C HIS A 188 35.49 -20.91 39.51
N GLU A 189 36.02 -20.83 38.29
CA GLU A 189 37.47 -20.94 38.05
C GLU A 189 38.24 -19.80 38.71
N THR A 190 37.69 -18.59 38.69
CA THR A 190 38.26 -17.42 39.38
C THR A 190 38.37 -17.67 40.89
N ARG A 191 37.28 -18.12 41.54
CA ARG A 191 37.30 -18.45 42.99
C ARG A 191 38.27 -19.59 43.31
N ARG A 192 38.37 -20.58 42.42
CA ARG A 192 39.33 -21.69 42.57
C ARG A 192 40.77 -21.17 42.54
N HIS A 193 41.11 -20.33 41.56
CA HIS A 193 42.44 -19.72 41.47
C HIS A 193 42.75 -18.81 42.66
N GLU A 194 41.78 -18.00 43.12
CA GLU A 194 41.94 -17.17 44.32
C GLU A 194 42.26 -18.02 45.56
N LEU A 195 41.62 -19.18 45.72
CA LEU A 195 41.88 -20.13 46.80
C LEU A 195 43.28 -20.76 46.68
N GLU A 196 43.69 -21.17 45.47
CA GLU A 196 45.03 -21.70 45.21
C GLU A 196 46.12 -20.65 45.47
N HIS A 197 45.88 -19.39 45.10
CA HIS A 197 46.74 -18.25 45.42
C HIS A 197 46.80 -17.97 46.93
N ALA A 198 45.67 -18.08 47.64
CA ALA A 198 45.66 -17.96 49.09
C ALA A 198 46.52 -19.06 49.76
N LYS A 199 46.34 -20.33 49.34
CA LYS A 199 47.13 -21.46 49.85
C LYS A 199 48.62 -21.31 49.57
N THR A 200 49.01 -20.84 48.38
CA THR A 200 50.43 -20.59 48.04
C THR A 200 51.01 -19.44 48.86
N ARG A 201 50.27 -18.33 49.04
CA ARG A 201 50.68 -17.25 49.95
C ARG A 201 50.87 -17.76 51.38
N ASP A 202 49.97 -18.60 51.88
CA ASP A 202 50.07 -19.16 53.23
C ASP A 202 51.29 -20.08 53.38
N ARG A 203 51.59 -20.91 52.38
CA ARG A 203 52.81 -21.74 52.35
C ARG A 203 54.08 -20.89 52.36
N LEU A 204 54.15 -19.86 51.52
CA LEU A 204 55.29 -18.94 51.46
C LEU A 204 55.47 -18.19 52.79
N ASN A 205 54.38 -17.70 53.39
CA ASN A 205 54.41 -17.06 54.69
C ASN A 205 54.88 -18.01 55.79
N LYS A 206 54.47 -19.29 55.75
CA LYS A 206 54.94 -20.32 56.68
C LYS A 206 56.45 -20.55 56.53
N MET A 207 56.94 -20.73 55.30
CA MET A 207 58.38 -20.87 55.01
C MET A 207 59.18 -19.65 55.47
N LEU A 208 58.68 -18.44 55.21
CA LEU A 208 59.30 -17.19 55.65
C LEU A 208 59.40 -17.14 57.18
N LYS A 209 58.33 -17.48 57.91
CA LYS A 209 58.33 -17.55 59.38
C LYS A 209 59.27 -18.62 59.91
N GLU A 210 59.39 -19.77 59.26
CA GLU A 210 60.35 -20.83 59.62
C GLU A 210 61.80 -20.38 59.42
N LYS A 211 62.10 -19.68 58.32
CA LYS A 211 63.41 -19.07 58.07
C LYS A 211 63.74 -17.96 59.09
N LEU A 212 62.78 -17.08 59.43
CA LEU A 212 62.96 -16.06 60.46
C LEU A 212 63.23 -16.64 61.85
N LYS A 213 62.61 -17.77 62.21
CA LYS A 213 62.86 -18.46 63.49
C LYS A 213 64.22 -19.15 63.55
N THR A 214 64.75 -19.59 62.41
CA THR A 214 66.09 -20.20 62.32
C THR A 214 67.21 -19.18 62.19
N ASN A 215 66.90 -17.91 61.90
CA ASN A 215 67.88 -16.84 61.66
C ASN A 215 68.06 -15.87 62.86
N VAL A 216 67.84 -16.34 64.10
CA VAL A 216 68.23 -15.65 65.35
C VAL A 216 69.62 -16.10 65.83
N VAL A 217 70.49 -16.53 64.91
CA VAL A 217 71.92 -16.62 65.14
C VAL A 217 72.59 -15.72 64.11
N ALA A 218 73.30 -14.71 64.61
CA ALA A 218 73.96 -13.66 63.86
C ALA A 218 74.73 -14.22 62.65
N MET A 219 74.45 -13.70 61.46
CA MET A 219 75.28 -13.92 60.28
C MET A 219 75.81 -12.58 59.79
N HIS A 220 77.12 -12.42 59.97
CA HIS A 220 77.93 -11.33 59.42
C HIS A 220 77.71 -11.23 57.91
N ILE A 221 77.44 -10.01 57.44
CA ILE A 221 77.47 -9.66 56.02
C ILE A 221 78.93 -9.65 55.59
N ASN A 222 79.37 -10.72 54.93
CA ASN A 222 80.55 -10.70 54.08
C ASN A 222 80.10 -10.84 52.63
N HIS A 223 80.42 -9.82 51.85
CA HIS A 223 80.30 -9.83 50.40
C HIS A 223 81.12 -10.98 49.81
N SER A 224 80.44 -11.94 49.22
CA SER A 224 80.95 -12.73 48.11
C SER A 224 79.74 -13.17 47.31
N SER A 225 79.65 -12.75 46.05
CA SER A 225 78.78 -13.42 45.08
C SER A 225 79.22 -14.87 44.94
N PRO A 226 78.27 -15.80 44.94
CA PRO A 226 78.26 -16.86 43.95
C PRO A 226 76.96 -16.76 43.16
N ILE A 227 77.12 -16.47 41.88
CA ILE A 227 76.25 -17.09 40.88
C ILE A 227 76.44 -18.60 41.04
N THR A 228 75.36 -19.37 40.92
CA THR A 228 75.23 -20.84 40.87
C THR A 228 74.56 -21.46 42.11
N GLU A 229 73.64 -22.40 41.81
CA GLU A 229 72.88 -23.29 42.71
C GLU A 229 71.59 -22.71 43.29
N LEU A 230 70.64 -22.44 42.39
CA LEU A 230 69.24 -22.76 42.66
C LEU A 230 69.14 -24.29 42.75
N ASP A 231 68.79 -24.75 43.94
CA ASP A 231 68.39 -26.09 44.32
C ASP A 231 67.15 -26.49 43.48
N ILE A 232 67.40 -27.05 42.30
CA ILE A 232 66.40 -27.68 41.45
C ILE A 232 66.52 -29.17 41.67
N GLU A 233 65.41 -29.77 42.09
CA GLU A 233 65.22 -31.21 42.25
C GLU A 233 65.84 -32.01 41.08
N PRO A 234 66.41 -33.20 41.34
CA PRO A 234 67.10 -33.99 40.33
C PRO A 234 66.08 -34.60 39.37
N GLY A 235 65.79 -33.86 38.29
CA GLY A 235 64.66 -34.19 37.43
C GLY A 235 64.85 -34.00 35.94
N THR A 236 65.93 -33.39 35.44
CA THR A 236 66.26 -33.36 34.01
C THR A 236 67.71 -32.93 33.84
N THR A 237 68.46 -33.61 32.98
CA THR A 237 69.82 -33.17 32.63
C THR A 237 69.75 -31.86 31.83
N PRO A 238 70.78 -30.99 31.85
CA PRO A 238 70.77 -29.72 31.09
C PRO A 238 70.50 -29.92 29.58
N LEU A 239 70.91 -31.07 29.04
CA LEU A 239 70.64 -31.51 27.66
C LEU A 239 69.16 -31.88 27.42
N GLN A 240 68.46 -32.35 28.44
CA GLN A 240 67.04 -32.67 28.39
C GLN A 240 66.19 -31.39 28.43
N ASP A 241 66.56 -30.41 29.25
CA ASP A 241 65.91 -29.09 29.29
C ASP A 241 66.07 -28.35 27.96
N GLU A 242 67.25 -28.39 27.35
CA GLU A 242 67.49 -27.81 26.02
C GLU A 242 66.68 -28.52 24.93
N ARG A 243 66.51 -29.85 25.03
CA ARG A 243 65.68 -30.63 24.11
C ARG A 243 64.19 -30.33 24.27
N ASP A 244 63.73 -30.15 25.51
CA ASP A 244 62.34 -29.80 25.80
C ASP A 244 62.03 -28.35 25.42
N MET A 245 62.97 -27.42 25.58
CA MET A 245 62.88 -26.04 25.08
C MET A 245 62.83 -25.99 23.55
N ASN A 246 63.69 -26.75 22.86
CA ASN A 246 63.65 -26.84 21.40
C ASN A 246 62.33 -27.47 20.91
N LYS A 247 61.82 -28.49 21.61
CA LYS A 247 60.53 -29.10 21.30
C LYS A 247 59.37 -28.12 21.51
N ASP A 248 59.41 -27.28 22.54
CA ASP A 248 58.42 -26.22 22.77
C ASP A 248 58.50 -25.12 21.70
N LEU A 249 59.71 -24.71 21.30
CA LEU A 249 59.93 -23.76 20.19
C LEU A 249 59.40 -24.30 18.86
N LEU A 250 59.70 -25.56 18.54
CA LEU A 250 59.16 -26.24 17.36
C LEU A 250 57.64 -26.28 17.42
N LYS A 251 57.06 -26.71 18.55
CA LYS A 251 55.60 -26.75 18.73
C LYS A 251 54.96 -25.37 18.55
N LYS A 252 55.51 -24.33 19.18
CA LYS A 252 55.04 -22.94 19.03
C LYS A 252 55.15 -22.45 17.58
N SER A 253 56.21 -22.84 16.86
CA SER A 253 56.37 -22.54 15.44
C SER A 253 55.29 -23.22 14.61
N THR A 254 55.02 -24.51 14.86
CA THR A 254 53.97 -25.26 14.15
C THR A 254 52.57 -24.74 14.46
N ASP A 255 52.31 -24.40 15.72
CA ASP A 255 51.03 -23.82 16.17
C ASP A 255 50.81 -22.45 15.51
N ARG A 256 51.85 -21.62 15.42
CA ARG A 256 51.80 -20.33 14.72
C ARG A 256 51.57 -20.48 13.21
N GLU A 257 52.18 -21.49 12.59
CA GLU A 257 51.96 -21.81 11.19
C GLU A 257 50.52 -22.31 10.93
N MET A 258 49.97 -23.12 11.85
CA MET A 258 48.57 -23.55 11.82
C MET A 258 47.60 -22.38 11.99
N GLU A 259 47.87 -21.48 12.92
CA GLU A 259 47.06 -20.29 13.15
C GLU A 259 47.09 -19.37 11.93
N ALA A 260 48.26 -19.13 11.33
CA ALA A 260 48.38 -18.37 10.08
C ALA A 260 47.62 -19.02 8.90
N ARG A 261 47.60 -20.36 8.80
CA ARG A 261 46.78 -21.06 7.79
C ARG A 261 45.29 -20.88 8.04
N LYS A 262 44.86 -20.96 9.30
CA LYS A 262 43.47 -20.74 9.69
C LYS A 262 43.02 -19.32 9.39
N GLU A 263 43.83 -18.32 9.74
CA GLU A 263 43.58 -16.90 9.41
C GLU A 263 43.48 -16.69 7.89
N CYS A 264 44.35 -17.32 7.11
CA CYS A 264 44.26 -17.30 5.64
C CYS A 264 42.94 -17.88 5.11
N GLU A 265 42.44 -18.96 5.72
CA GLU A 265 41.17 -19.59 5.34
C GLU A 265 39.95 -18.75 5.75
N ASP A 266 40.01 -18.16 6.95
CA ASP A 266 38.98 -17.24 7.45
C ASP A 266 38.91 -15.99 6.55
N LEU A 267 40.05 -15.46 6.12
CA LEU A 267 40.13 -14.34 5.18
C LEU A 267 39.57 -14.70 3.80
N ARG A 268 39.93 -15.87 3.25
CA ARG A 268 39.37 -16.38 2.00
C ARG A 268 37.84 -16.50 2.09
N THR A 269 37.34 -17.04 3.19
CA THR A 269 35.90 -17.17 3.46
C THR A 269 35.23 -15.80 3.55
N ALA A 270 35.85 -14.83 4.21
CA ALA A 270 35.34 -13.46 4.31
C ALA A 270 35.30 -12.77 2.93
N MET A 271 36.32 -12.94 2.10
CA MET A 271 36.34 -12.42 0.72
C MET A 271 35.23 -13.02 -0.14
N ILE A 272 35.02 -14.35 -0.06
CA ILE A 272 33.93 -15.02 -0.79
C ILE A 272 32.57 -14.47 -0.34
N LYS A 273 32.36 -14.29 0.98
CA LYS A 273 31.12 -13.71 1.51
C LYS A 273 30.91 -12.28 1.02
N MET A 274 31.93 -11.43 1.11
CA MET A 274 31.88 -10.04 0.65
C MET A 274 31.56 -9.97 -0.84
N TYR A 275 32.25 -10.75 -1.67
CA TYR A 275 31.97 -10.84 -3.10
C TYR A 275 30.53 -11.28 -3.39
N THR A 276 30.04 -12.31 -2.69
CA THR A 276 28.66 -12.81 -2.85
C THR A 276 27.63 -11.75 -2.44
N SER A 277 27.90 -10.99 -1.37
CA SER A 277 27.05 -9.89 -0.92
C SER A 277 27.02 -8.72 -1.90
N VAL A 278 28.19 -8.31 -2.42
CA VAL A 278 28.30 -7.24 -3.43
C VAL A 278 27.58 -7.67 -4.71
N ARG A 279 27.78 -8.91 -5.16
CA ARG A 279 27.08 -9.47 -6.30
C ARG A 279 25.56 -9.41 -6.14
N ARG A 280 25.04 -9.84 -4.98
CA ARG A 280 23.59 -9.80 -4.70
C ARG A 280 23.05 -8.37 -4.69
N LEU A 281 23.82 -7.42 -4.16
CA LEU A 281 23.43 -6.01 -4.12
C LEU A 281 23.35 -5.42 -5.52
N VAL A 282 24.35 -5.69 -6.37
CA VAL A 282 24.35 -5.27 -7.78
C VAL A 282 23.20 -5.91 -8.55
N GLU A 283 22.98 -7.22 -8.40
CA GLU A 283 21.85 -7.93 -9.01
C GLU A 283 20.49 -7.32 -8.57
N SER A 284 20.35 -6.99 -7.28
CA SER A 284 19.13 -6.37 -6.74
C SER A 284 18.88 -4.95 -7.24
N GLN A 285 19.92 -4.10 -7.31
CA GLN A 285 19.78 -2.74 -7.81
C GLN A 285 19.46 -2.70 -9.31
N ILE A 286 19.99 -3.67 -10.06
CA ILE A 286 19.68 -3.85 -11.47
C ILE A 286 18.21 -4.24 -11.65
N GLU A 287 17.69 -5.20 -10.87
CA GLU A 287 16.29 -5.62 -10.93
C GLU A 287 15.34 -4.46 -10.57
N GLU A 288 15.71 -3.64 -9.59
CA GLU A 288 14.98 -2.43 -9.20
C GLU A 288 15.00 -1.34 -10.29
N PHE A 289 16.12 -1.19 -11.00
CA PHE A 289 16.25 -0.28 -12.15
C PHE A 289 15.43 -0.77 -13.36
N GLU A 290 15.43 -2.07 -13.66
CA GLU A 290 14.61 -2.66 -14.73
C GLU A 290 13.11 -2.50 -14.47
N ASN A 291 12.69 -2.67 -13.22
CA ASN A 291 11.29 -2.48 -12.81
C ASN A 291 10.84 -1.02 -12.84
N SER A 292 11.76 -0.06 -12.60
CA SER A 292 11.43 1.37 -12.59
C SER A 292 11.46 2.02 -13.98
N VAL A 293 12.29 1.53 -14.90
CA VAL A 293 12.48 2.16 -16.23
C VAL A 293 11.65 1.49 -17.34
N GLY A 294 11.07 0.31 -17.11
CA GLY A 294 10.16 -0.36 -18.07
C GLY A 294 10.81 -0.83 -19.37
N ILE A 295 12.14 -0.67 -19.52
CA ILE A 295 12.89 -1.08 -20.70
C ILE A 295 13.31 -2.55 -20.53
N ARG A 296 12.47 -3.48 -21.02
CA ARG A 296 12.85 -4.89 -21.20
C ARG A 296 13.81 -5.04 -22.39
N LYS A 297 15.01 -4.45 -22.34
CA LYS A 297 16.06 -4.73 -23.33
C LYS A 297 16.71 -6.06 -22.98
N SER A 298 16.35 -7.08 -23.77
CA SER A 298 17.05 -8.36 -23.99
C SER A 298 18.05 -8.77 -22.89
N GLY A 299 17.60 -9.61 -21.95
CA GLY A 299 18.47 -10.22 -20.93
C GLY A 299 19.70 -10.96 -21.47
N ARG A 300 19.84 -11.16 -22.79
CA ARG A 300 21.06 -11.68 -23.44
C ARG A 300 22.22 -10.69 -23.48
N GLU A 301 21.96 -9.40 -23.61
CA GLU A 301 23.02 -8.37 -23.64
C GLU A 301 23.50 -8.05 -22.21
N MET A 302 22.56 -8.06 -21.26
CA MET A 302 22.80 -7.95 -19.82
C MET A 302 23.60 -9.13 -19.27
N ALA A 303 23.26 -10.37 -19.66
CA ALA A 303 23.99 -11.57 -19.23
C ALA A 303 25.46 -11.56 -19.69
N ARG A 304 25.75 -11.05 -20.90
CA ARG A 304 27.13 -10.84 -21.38
C ARG A 304 27.85 -9.77 -20.57
N ASN A 305 27.16 -8.71 -20.17
CA ASN A 305 27.70 -7.69 -19.28
C ASN A 305 27.91 -8.22 -17.85
N MET A 306 27.13 -9.17 -17.35
CA MET A 306 27.35 -9.82 -16.06
C MET A 306 28.52 -10.81 -16.09
N GLU A 307 28.82 -11.38 -17.25
CA GLU A 307 29.91 -12.35 -17.42
C GLU A 307 31.30 -11.74 -17.18
N LYS A 308 31.46 -10.43 -17.44
CA LYS A 308 32.71 -9.69 -17.13
C LYS A 308 32.97 -9.48 -15.63
N TYR A 309 31.95 -9.66 -14.79
CA TYR A 309 32.04 -9.58 -13.33
C TYR A 309 32.14 -10.95 -12.66
N LYS A 310 32.13 -12.05 -13.43
CA LYS A 310 32.40 -13.38 -12.87
C LYS A 310 33.89 -13.55 -12.67
N LEU A 311 34.33 -13.62 -11.41
CA LEU A 311 35.66 -14.10 -11.08
C LEU A 311 35.75 -15.59 -11.43
N PRO A 312 36.64 -16.01 -12.34
CA PRO A 312 36.88 -17.43 -12.59
C PRO A 312 37.49 -18.03 -11.31
N MET A 313 36.91 -19.12 -10.83
CA MET A 313 37.23 -19.74 -9.54
C MET A 313 38.70 -20.23 -9.40
N ASP A 314 39.50 -20.17 -10.46
CA ASP A 314 40.83 -20.80 -10.53
C ASP A 314 42.02 -19.84 -10.72
N PHE A 315 41.86 -18.52 -10.64
CA PHE A 315 43.01 -17.61 -10.77
C PHE A 315 43.68 -17.27 -9.42
N GLY A 316 45.01 -17.38 -9.39
CA GLY A 316 45.84 -17.06 -8.23
C GLY A 316 45.59 -15.64 -7.70
N GLY A 317 45.72 -15.46 -6.39
CA GLY A 317 45.27 -14.26 -5.66
C GLY A 317 45.77 -12.91 -6.19
N SER A 318 46.87 -12.88 -6.96
CA SER A 318 47.38 -11.65 -7.57
C SER A 318 46.44 -11.10 -8.67
N GLN A 319 45.85 -11.97 -9.49
CA GLN A 319 45.00 -11.55 -10.61
C GLN A 319 43.57 -11.24 -10.15
N ALA A 320 43.10 -11.93 -9.10
CA ALA A 320 41.86 -11.57 -8.42
C ALA A 320 41.95 -10.19 -7.75
N MET A 321 43.09 -9.86 -7.14
CA MET A 321 43.35 -8.53 -6.58
C MET A 321 43.38 -7.44 -7.65
N GLU A 322 43.98 -7.71 -8.81
CA GLU A 322 44.00 -6.78 -9.94
C GLU A 322 42.59 -6.53 -10.49
N GLN A 323 41.77 -7.57 -10.60
CA GLN A 323 40.37 -7.45 -11.03
C GLN A 323 39.51 -6.71 -9.99
N VAL A 324 39.75 -6.91 -8.70
CA VAL A 324 39.10 -6.15 -7.62
C VAL A 324 39.51 -4.68 -7.67
N ASN A 325 40.78 -4.37 -7.90
CA ASN A 325 41.24 -2.99 -8.04
C ASN A 325 40.61 -2.30 -9.26
N MET A 326 40.51 -2.98 -10.41
CA MET A 326 39.80 -2.45 -11.58
C MET A 326 38.31 -2.19 -11.30
N MET A 327 37.65 -3.06 -10.54
CA MET A 327 36.25 -2.85 -10.12
C MET A 327 36.11 -1.68 -9.15
N LEU A 328 37.07 -1.47 -8.26
CA LEU A 328 37.08 -0.33 -7.35
C LEU A 328 37.32 0.99 -8.11
N ASP A 329 38.22 1.00 -9.08
CA ASP A 329 38.49 2.19 -9.91
C ASP A 329 37.25 2.59 -10.73
N THR A 330 36.57 1.61 -11.33
CA THR A 330 35.31 1.87 -12.06
C THR A 330 34.19 2.32 -11.12
N LEU A 331 34.08 1.74 -9.92
CA LEU A 331 33.11 2.20 -8.92
C LEU A 331 33.40 3.64 -8.46
N GLN A 332 34.67 3.99 -8.31
CA GLN A 332 35.09 5.34 -7.94
C GLN A 332 34.78 6.35 -9.05
N GLU A 333 34.97 5.97 -10.31
CA GLU A 333 34.62 6.80 -11.48
C GLU A 333 33.09 6.99 -11.61
N GLU A 334 32.31 5.94 -11.41
CA GLU A 334 30.84 6.01 -11.37
C GLU A 334 30.34 6.87 -10.20
N TRP A 335 30.95 6.75 -9.02
CA TRP A 335 30.62 7.58 -7.86
C TRP A 335 30.96 9.06 -8.11
N ALA A 336 32.09 9.34 -8.74
CA ALA A 336 32.46 10.70 -9.14
C ALA A 336 31.49 11.27 -10.18
N ARG A 337 31.06 10.47 -11.15
CA ARG A 337 29.99 10.84 -12.10
C ARG A 337 28.68 11.11 -11.38
N GLN A 338 28.23 10.26 -10.46
CA GLN A 338 27.00 10.48 -9.69
C GLN A 338 27.04 11.73 -8.81
N ILE A 339 28.19 12.09 -8.26
CA ILE A 339 28.36 13.36 -7.53
C ILE A 339 28.28 14.55 -8.48
N THR A 340 28.84 14.42 -9.68
CA THR A 340 28.90 15.51 -10.68
C THR A 340 27.56 15.70 -11.41
N ASP A 341 26.86 14.60 -11.72
CA ASP A 341 25.53 14.55 -12.34
C ASP A 341 24.39 14.64 -11.31
N ARG A 342 24.71 14.87 -10.04
CA ARG A 342 23.71 15.19 -9.02
C ARG A 342 23.08 16.51 -9.43
N LYS A 343 21.91 16.45 -10.08
CA LYS A 343 21.11 17.62 -10.44
C LYS A 343 20.98 18.50 -9.20
N VAL A 344 21.75 19.59 -9.18
CA VAL A 344 21.53 20.68 -8.25
C VAL A 344 20.24 21.32 -8.73
N TYR A 345 19.13 20.93 -8.10
CA TYR A 345 17.84 21.53 -8.39
C TYR A 345 18.00 23.04 -8.22
N THR A 346 17.64 23.77 -9.27
CA THR A 346 17.54 25.21 -9.17
C THR A 346 16.45 25.57 -8.16
N GLU A 347 16.56 26.74 -7.53
CA GLU A 347 15.58 27.20 -6.53
C GLU A 347 14.15 27.27 -7.12
N GLU A 348 14.03 27.53 -8.43
CA GLU A 348 12.78 27.43 -9.20
C GLU A 348 12.24 26.00 -9.29
N GLU A 349 13.07 25.02 -9.66
CA GLU A 349 12.64 23.62 -9.72
C GLU A 349 12.26 23.07 -8.35
N MET A 350 12.92 23.52 -7.27
CA MET A 350 12.56 23.15 -5.90
C MET A 350 11.20 23.71 -5.52
N ASN A 351 10.93 24.99 -5.83
CA ASN A 351 9.63 25.62 -5.59
C ASN A 351 8.50 24.98 -6.40
N GLU A 352 8.75 24.59 -7.66
CA GLU A 352 7.76 23.87 -8.47
C GLU A 352 7.44 22.49 -7.88
N LYS A 353 8.45 21.78 -7.38
CA LYS A 353 8.27 20.48 -6.72
C LYS A 353 7.56 20.62 -5.38
N ASP A 354 7.85 21.66 -4.61
CA ASP A 354 7.16 21.96 -3.36
C ASP A 354 5.69 22.33 -3.60
N LEU A 355 5.39 23.11 -4.65
CA LEU A 355 4.02 23.42 -5.05
C LEU A 355 3.28 22.15 -5.48
N ALA A 356 3.92 21.28 -6.26
CA ALA A 356 3.35 19.99 -6.64
C ALA A 356 3.10 19.12 -5.40
N LEU A 357 4.07 19.03 -4.48
CA LEU A 357 3.92 18.30 -3.22
C LEU A 357 2.74 18.82 -2.41
N GLN A 358 2.55 20.14 -2.34
CA GLN A 358 1.42 20.75 -1.63
C GLN A 358 0.08 20.41 -2.30
N GLN A 359 0.02 20.38 -3.64
CA GLN A 359 -1.16 19.92 -4.38
C GLN A 359 -1.47 18.45 -4.12
N TRP A 360 -0.45 17.58 -4.17
CA TRP A 360 -0.59 16.15 -3.87
C TRP A 360 -1.05 15.92 -2.43
N GLN A 361 -0.52 16.68 -1.47
CA GLN A 361 -0.97 16.62 -0.07
C GLN A 361 -2.44 17.02 0.05
N SER A 362 -2.86 18.09 -0.62
CA SER A 362 -4.26 18.52 -0.62
C SER A 362 -5.19 17.45 -1.21
N GLN A 363 -4.79 16.80 -2.31
CA GLN A 363 -5.58 15.72 -2.92
C GLN A 363 -5.65 14.49 -2.01
N VAL A 364 -4.57 14.15 -1.32
CA VAL A 364 -4.56 13.04 -0.34
C VAL A 364 -5.55 13.33 0.79
N THR A 365 -5.55 14.53 1.35
CA THR A 365 -6.50 14.91 2.42
C THR A 365 -7.95 14.88 1.94
N GLU A 366 -8.24 15.32 0.71
CA GLU A 366 -9.60 15.24 0.14
C GLU A 366 -10.08 13.79 -0.07
N LEU A 367 -9.17 12.91 -0.51
CA LEU A 367 -9.46 11.49 -0.64
C LEU A 367 -9.66 10.81 0.71
N GLU A 368 -8.88 11.17 1.73
CA GLU A 368 -9.06 10.70 3.12
C GLU A 368 -10.45 11.10 3.65
N ASP A 369 -10.85 12.37 3.50
CA ASP A 369 -12.18 12.85 3.89
C ASP A 369 -13.31 12.10 3.15
N THR A 370 -13.08 11.74 1.88
CA THR A 370 -14.05 11.00 1.08
C THR A 370 -14.17 9.55 1.54
N ILE A 371 -13.06 8.92 1.90
CA ILE A 371 -13.05 7.57 2.48
C ILE A 371 -13.80 7.56 3.81
N ASP A 372 -13.55 8.55 4.68
CA ASP A 372 -14.22 8.67 5.98
C ASP A 372 -15.74 8.84 5.82
N ARG A 373 -16.18 9.67 4.85
CA ARG A 373 -17.61 9.79 4.51
C ARG A 373 -18.21 8.46 4.05
N MET A 374 -17.53 7.75 3.15
CA MET A 374 -18.02 6.46 2.65
C MET A 374 -18.06 5.38 3.72
N GLN A 375 -17.07 5.36 4.63
CA GLN A 375 -17.07 4.45 5.78
C GLN A 375 -18.24 4.76 6.71
N HIS A 376 -18.49 6.03 7.01
CA HIS A 376 -19.63 6.43 7.83
C HIS A 376 -20.97 5.99 7.20
N GLU A 377 -21.16 6.22 5.90
CA GLU A 377 -22.36 5.73 5.19
C GLU A 377 -22.47 4.20 5.19
N HIS A 378 -21.36 3.50 5.01
CA HIS A 378 -21.33 2.05 5.06
C HIS A 378 -21.74 1.55 6.44
N ASP A 379 -21.21 2.12 7.51
CA ASP A 379 -21.54 1.77 8.88
C ASP A 379 -23.02 2.03 9.19
N GLU A 380 -23.59 3.13 8.71
CA GLU A 380 -25.02 3.41 8.85
C GLU A 380 -25.88 2.41 8.06
N LYS A 381 -25.50 2.08 6.82
CA LYS A 381 -26.18 1.05 6.01
C LYS A 381 -26.06 -0.34 6.66
N GLU A 382 -24.91 -0.65 7.25
CA GLU A 382 -24.69 -1.91 7.96
C GLU A 382 -25.48 -1.99 9.25
N LYS A 383 -25.58 -0.90 10.03
CA LYS A 383 -26.49 -0.81 11.18
C LYS A 383 -27.93 -1.06 10.76
N VAL A 384 -28.39 -0.45 9.67
CA VAL A 384 -29.72 -0.70 9.11
C VAL A 384 -29.88 -2.17 8.73
N ARG A 385 -28.92 -2.75 8.00
CA ARG A 385 -28.92 -4.17 7.64
C ARG A 385 -28.98 -5.09 8.85
N LEU A 386 -28.21 -4.80 9.91
CA LEU A 386 -28.25 -5.56 11.16
C LEU A 386 -29.62 -5.44 11.85
N ARG A 387 -30.22 -4.24 11.87
CA ARG A 387 -31.58 -4.06 12.40
C ARG A 387 -32.61 -4.89 11.62
N PHE A 388 -32.49 -4.95 10.29
CA PHE A 388 -33.30 -5.82 9.45
C PHE A 388 -33.10 -7.31 9.76
N ALA A 389 -31.84 -7.76 9.86
CA ALA A 389 -31.51 -9.15 10.14
C ALA A 389 -31.99 -9.59 11.54
N ASN A 390 -31.98 -8.68 12.52
CA ASN A 390 -32.41 -8.94 13.89
C ASN A 390 -33.92 -8.76 14.11
N GLY A 391 -34.72 -8.53 13.05
CA GLY A 391 -36.17 -8.43 13.14
C GLY A 391 -36.72 -7.12 13.73
N GLY A 392 -35.86 -6.11 13.97
CA GLY A 392 -36.21 -4.84 14.62
C GLY A 392 -36.87 -3.79 13.70
N PHE A 393 -37.43 -4.18 12.56
CA PHE A 393 -37.97 -3.25 11.56
C PHE A 393 -39.20 -2.45 12.08
N PHE A 394 -39.93 -2.98 13.06
CA PHE A 394 -41.13 -2.34 13.64
C PHE A 394 -40.92 -1.72 15.04
N ASP A 395 -39.74 -1.86 15.64
CA ASP A 395 -39.48 -1.43 17.03
C ASP A 395 -39.46 0.11 17.20
N GLU A 396 -39.30 0.87 16.11
CA GLU A 396 -39.31 2.33 16.14
C GLU A 396 -40.72 2.92 15.91
N LEU A 397 -41.68 2.11 15.46
CA LEU A 397 -43.07 2.54 15.22
C LEU A 397 -44.03 2.17 16.36
N VAL A 398 -43.60 1.32 17.30
CA VAL A 398 -44.34 1.02 18.52
C VAL A 398 -43.34 0.98 19.68
N PRO A 399 -43.39 1.92 20.64
CA PRO A 399 -42.67 1.74 21.89
C PRO A 399 -43.28 0.54 22.61
N THR A 400 -42.65 -0.62 22.45
CA THR A 400 -43.07 -1.88 23.06
C THR A 400 -42.76 -1.82 24.55
N SER A 401 -43.80 -1.49 25.30
CA SER A 401 -43.94 -1.84 26.71
C SER A 401 -43.66 -3.35 26.88
N TYR A 402 -42.74 -3.65 27.79
CA TYR A 402 -42.54 -4.91 28.51
C TYR A 402 -43.51 -6.03 28.12
N SER A 403 -43.00 -7.07 27.47
CA SER A 403 -43.65 -8.37 27.44
C SER A 403 -42.61 -9.44 27.75
N GLU A 404 -42.46 -9.70 29.05
CA GLU A 404 -42.06 -11.02 29.52
C GLU A 404 -43.07 -12.06 29.01
N LEU A 405 -42.60 -13.29 28.91
CA LEU A 405 -43.31 -14.53 28.56
C LEU A 405 -43.35 -14.87 27.05
N SER A 406 -42.35 -15.66 26.62
CA SER A 406 -42.65 -16.79 25.75
C SER A 406 -41.69 -17.94 26.02
N ASP A 407 -42.30 -18.98 26.56
CA ASP A 407 -41.74 -20.25 27.01
C ASP A 407 -41.47 -21.13 25.77
N SER A 408 -40.22 -21.24 25.34
CA SER A 408 -39.80 -22.22 24.33
C SER A 408 -38.39 -22.72 24.62
N GLU A 409 -38.30 -23.56 25.64
CA GLU A 409 -37.12 -24.32 26.00
C GLU A 409 -36.86 -25.45 24.98
N SER A 410 -36.15 -25.19 23.86
CA SER A 410 -35.50 -26.29 23.11
C SER A 410 -34.44 -25.93 22.05
N SER A 411 -34.01 -24.67 21.91
CA SER A 411 -33.01 -24.33 20.87
C SER A 411 -31.96 -23.27 21.27
N VAL A 412 -31.91 -22.84 22.54
CA VAL A 412 -31.17 -21.63 22.95
C VAL A 412 -29.80 -21.94 23.61
N GLN A 413 -29.39 -23.21 23.73
CA GLN A 413 -28.17 -23.54 24.46
C GLN A 413 -26.86 -23.38 23.67
N ASP A 414 -26.88 -23.46 22.34
CA ASP A 414 -25.65 -23.27 21.53
C ASP A 414 -25.37 -21.79 21.21
N ASP A 415 -26.40 -20.99 20.90
CA ASP A 415 -26.22 -19.55 20.59
C ASP A 415 -25.75 -18.73 21.80
N HIS A 416 -26.06 -19.15 23.02
CA HIS A 416 -25.63 -18.44 24.22
C HIS A 416 -24.13 -18.61 24.51
N LEU A 417 -23.51 -19.72 24.08
CA LEU A 417 -22.06 -19.91 24.20
C LEU A 417 -21.29 -19.08 23.15
N GLU A 418 -21.80 -18.99 21.92
CA GLU A 418 -21.18 -18.16 20.89
C GLU A 418 -21.35 -16.66 21.20
N MET A 419 -22.52 -16.24 21.68
CA MET A 419 -22.74 -14.86 22.07
C MET A 419 -21.90 -14.43 23.29
N THR A 420 -21.73 -15.32 24.27
CA THR A 420 -20.88 -15.02 25.45
C THR A 420 -19.39 -15.00 25.09
N THR A 421 -18.93 -15.84 24.16
CA THR A 421 -17.55 -15.80 23.67
C THR A 421 -17.27 -14.56 22.82
N HIS A 422 -18.21 -14.16 21.95
CA HIS A 422 -18.13 -12.91 21.20
C HIS A 422 -18.11 -11.68 22.13
N TYR A 423 -18.98 -11.64 23.14
CA TYR A 423 -18.99 -10.56 24.12
C TYR A 423 -17.68 -10.47 24.93
N GLN A 424 -17.10 -11.62 25.30
CA GLN A 424 -15.80 -11.64 25.97
C GLN A 424 -14.66 -11.17 25.07
N GLN A 425 -14.68 -11.50 23.77
CA GLN A 425 -13.71 -11.00 22.81
C GLN A 425 -13.83 -9.48 22.62
N LEU A 426 -15.06 -8.98 22.49
CA LEU A 426 -15.33 -7.54 22.37
C LEU A 426 -14.87 -6.78 23.62
N GLN A 427 -15.12 -7.32 24.81
CA GLN A 427 -14.67 -6.74 26.07
C GLN A 427 -13.13 -6.73 26.20
N ARG A 428 -12.45 -7.78 25.71
CA ARG A 428 -10.97 -7.81 25.67
C ARG A 428 -10.42 -6.77 24.69
N ARG A 429 -11.04 -6.62 23.52
CA ARG A 429 -10.66 -5.61 22.51
C ARG A 429 -10.82 -4.20 23.05
N ALA A 430 -11.97 -3.89 23.66
CA ALA A 430 -12.23 -2.60 24.30
C ALA A 430 -11.20 -2.29 25.41
N LYS A 431 -10.84 -3.27 26.24
CA LYS A 431 -9.79 -3.09 27.26
C LYS A 431 -8.40 -2.87 26.67
N MET A 432 -8.08 -3.50 25.54
CA MET A 432 -6.82 -3.25 24.83
C MET A 432 -6.78 -1.86 24.21
N GLU A 433 -7.88 -1.42 23.60
CA GLU A 433 -8.02 -0.07 23.03
C GLU A 433 -7.93 1.00 24.13
N GLN A 434 -8.58 0.79 25.27
CA GLN A 434 -8.46 1.67 26.43
C GLN A 434 -7.01 1.78 26.93
N ARG A 435 -6.25 0.67 26.94
CA ARG A 435 -4.83 0.69 27.29
C ARG A 435 -4.00 1.47 26.27
N LYS A 436 -4.23 1.26 24.97
CA LYS A 436 -3.55 2.01 23.91
C LYS A 436 -3.80 3.51 23.99
N ILE A 437 -5.06 3.92 24.23
CA ILE A 437 -5.43 5.33 24.41
C ILE A 437 -4.72 5.91 25.65
N THR A 438 -4.70 5.15 26.75
CA THR A 438 -4.02 5.58 27.98
C THR A 438 -2.51 5.71 27.77
N GLU A 439 -1.88 4.77 27.06
CA GLU A 439 -0.45 4.79 26.74
C GLU A 439 -0.10 5.96 25.81
N ALA A 440 -0.90 6.20 24.77
CA ALA A 440 -0.75 7.36 23.89
C ALA A 440 -0.92 8.68 24.66
N ALA A 441 -1.84 8.76 25.61
CA ALA A 441 -2.01 9.94 26.46
C ALA A 441 -0.81 10.18 27.38
N ILE A 442 -0.20 9.13 27.93
CA ILE A 442 1.03 9.21 28.73
C ILE A 442 2.20 9.66 27.84
N GLU A 443 2.33 9.10 26.65
CA GLU A 443 3.38 9.47 25.70
C GLU A 443 3.28 10.95 25.28
N LEU A 444 2.06 11.40 24.97
CA LEU A 444 1.79 12.79 24.61
C LEU A 444 2.08 13.74 25.80
N GLY A 445 1.78 13.31 27.02
CA GLY A 445 2.19 14.01 28.25
C GLY A 445 3.71 14.14 28.40
N ASN A 446 4.45 13.06 28.14
CA ASN A 446 5.92 13.06 28.18
C ASN A 446 6.51 13.97 27.09
N GLN A 447 5.95 13.94 25.88
CA GLN A 447 6.36 14.82 24.78
C GLN A 447 6.12 16.30 25.11
N ARG A 448 4.97 16.64 25.69
CA ARG A 448 4.68 18.01 26.16
C ARG A 448 5.68 18.46 27.23
N SER A 449 5.95 17.62 28.23
CA SER A 449 6.94 17.94 29.27
C SER A 449 8.34 18.14 28.69
N LYS A 450 8.73 17.34 27.69
CA LYS A 450 10.00 17.51 26.98
C LYS A 450 10.05 18.84 26.22
N LEU A 451 9.00 19.19 25.49
CA LEU A 451 8.91 20.46 24.76
C LEU A 451 8.91 21.67 25.70
N GLU A 452 8.26 21.58 26.86
CA GLU A 452 8.32 22.63 27.89
C GLU A 452 9.75 22.79 28.45
N ALA A 453 10.46 21.68 28.68
CA ALA A 453 11.86 21.72 29.12
C ALA A 453 12.78 22.33 28.05
N GLU A 454 12.58 21.98 26.77
CA GLU A 454 13.32 22.55 25.64
C GLU A 454 13.02 24.05 25.50
N ARG A 455 11.75 24.46 25.62
CA ARG A 455 11.33 25.87 25.59
C ARG A 455 11.98 26.66 26.72
N TRP A 456 12.01 26.12 27.93
CA TRP A 456 12.65 26.75 29.08
C TRP A 456 14.17 26.85 28.90
N ALA A 457 14.82 25.81 28.38
CA ALA A 457 16.23 25.83 28.06
C ALA A 457 16.56 26.87 26.98
N PHE A 458 15.71 26.99 25.97
CA PHE A 458 15.83 27.99 24.92
C PHE A 458 15.66 29.42 25.46
N GLU A 459 14.64 29.66 26.29
CA GLU A 459 14.42 30.96 26.91
C GLU A 459 15.58 31.37 27.83
N LYS A 460 16.14 30.41 28.57
CA LYS A 460 17.36 30.62 29.37
C LYS A 460 18.57 30.94 28.50
N SER A 461 18.74 30.26 27.36
CA SER A 461 19.81 30.56 26.39
C SER A 461 19.65 31.97 25.82
N LYS A 462 18.43 32.35 25.44
CA LYS A 462 18.10 33.69 24.95
C LYS A 462 18.39 34.77 26.00
N LEU A 463 18.03 34.52 27.26
CA LEU A 463 18.37 35.43 28.36
C LEU A 463 19.88 35.53 28.59
N HIS A 464 20.62 34.43 28.47
CA HIS A 464 22.08 34.44 28.59
C HIS A 464 22.75 35.21 27.46
N GLU A 465 22.24 35.09 26.24
CA GLU A 465 22.70 35.82 25.05
C GLU A 465 22.39 37.32 25.12
N GLN A 466 21.26 37.71 25.74
CA GLN A 466 20.90 39.12 25.95
C GLN A 466 21.56 39.78 27.18
N LEU A 467 22.10 38.99 28.11
CA LEU A 467 22.80 39.47 29.31
C LEU A 467 24.02 40.37 28.99
N PRO A 468 24.92 40.04 28.04
CA PRO A 468 26.01 40.92 27.67
C PRO A 468 25.54 42.27 27.12
N ASP A 469 24.51 42.31 26.27
CA ASP A 469 23.95 43.57 25.72
C ASP A 469 23.35 44.48 26.83
N LEU A 470 22.73 43.87 27.84
CA LEU A 470 22.20 44.59 29.01
C LEU A 470 23.30 45.12 29.95
N LEU A 471 24.42 44.38 30.08
CA LEU A 471 25.58 44.82 30.86
C LEU A 471 26.38 45.91 30.14
N GLU A 472 26.45 45.86 28.81
CA GLU A 472 27.12 46.88 28.01
C GLU A 472 26.35 48.21 28.00
N SER A 473 25.01 48.16 27.93
CA SER A 473 24.14 49.34 28.04
C SER A 473 24.13 49.98 29.44
N THR A 474 24.34 49.22 30.52
CA THR A 474 24.53 49.79 31.87
C THR A 474 25.91 50.42 32.07
N SER A 475 26.95 49.91 31.40
CA SER A 475 28.29 50.51 31.43
C SER A 475 28.34 51.90 30.78
N LEU A 476 27.58 52.09 29.68
CA LEU A 476 27.47 53.37 28.98
C LEU A 476 26.63 54.41 29.75
N SER A 477 25.63 53.97 30.53
CA SER A 477 24.84 54.84 31.41
C SER A 477 25.65 55.37 32.61
N SER A 478 26.51 54.53 33.21
CA SER A 478 27.42 54.93 34.30
C SER A 478 28.50 55.93 33.84
N ALA A 479 28.99 55.80 32.59
CA ALA A 479 29.95 56.74 32.02
C ALA A 479 29.35 58.12 31.71
N HIS A 480 28.05 58.21 31.42
CA HIS A 480 27.37 59.50 31.18
C HIS A 480 27.07 60.27 32.48
N SER A 481 26.88 59.61 33.62
CA SER A 481 26.63 60.28 34.91
C SER A 481 27.88 61.00 35.47
N LYS A 482 29.10 60.55 35.13
CA LYS A 482 30.34 61.23 35.55
C LYS A 482 30.70 62.48 34.72
N ARG A 483 30.04 62.72 33.58
CA ARG A 483 30.34 63.88 32.70
C ARG A 483 29.50 65.13 32.98
N GLN A 484 28.47 65.04 33.82
CA GLN A 484 27.64 66.20 34.22
C GLN A 484 28.00 66.83 35.57
N ARG A 485 29.10 66.43 36.21
CA ARG A 485 29.54 66.99 37.51
C ARG A 485 30.74 67.93 37.45
N THR A 486 31.16 68.31 36.25
CA THR A 486 32.17 69.37 36.02
C THR A 486 31.66 70.33 34.96
N SER A 487 30.70 71.17 35.34
CA SER A 487 30.49 72.50 34.77
C SER A 487 29.81 73.38 35.79
#